data_AF-A0A919SDS8-F1
#
_entry.id   AF-A0A919SDS8-F1
#
_cell.length_a   1.000
_cell.length_b   1.000
_cell.length_c   1.000
_cell.angle_alpha   90.00
_cell.angle_beta   90.00
_cell.angle_gamma   90.00
#
_symmetry.space_group_name_H-M   'P 1'
#
loop_
_entity.id
_entity.type
_entity.pdbx_description
1 polymer ?
#
loop_
_entity_poly.entity_id
_entity_poly.type
_entity_poly.pdbx_seq_one_letter_code
_entity_poly.pdbx_strand_id
1 'polypeptide(L)'
;MSYTFNFAVAQQTLHEMLTINTNITGELSELETYCNAQLAEWTGDAQVEYQAAKTEWNSAAQQMAQAFTNAQTALTNITEGYINAESIARGVWQK
;
A
#
# COMPACT_ATOMS: atom_id res chain seq x y z
N MET A 1 9.67 12.77 28.73
CA MET A 1 9.31 12.73 27.30
C MET A 1 8.28 11.64 27.13
N SER A 2 7.00 11.98 26.99
CA SER A 2 5.97 10.99 26.67
C SER A 2 5.95 10.78 25.16
N TYR A 3 6.40 9.61 24.72
CA TYR A 3 6.33 9.22 23.31
C TYR A 3 4.90 8.76 23.02
N THR A 4 3.99 9.70 22.76
CA THR A 4 2.61 9.37 22.38
C THR A 4 2.58 9.07 20.88
N PHE A 5 2.34 7.80 20.53
CA PHE A 5 2.09 7.42 19.15
C PHE A 5 0.81 8.11 18.64
N ASN A 6 0.89 8.80 17.50
CA ASN A 6 -0.26 9.51 16.92
C ASN A 6 -1.06 8.58 16.00
N PHE A 7 -2.08 7.94 16.56
CA PHE A 7 -2.97 7.01 15.85
C PHE A 7 -3.76 7.66 14.71
N ALA A 8 -4.05 8.97 14.78
CA ALA A 8 -4.79 9.67 13.74
C ALA A 8 -3.95 9.83 12.47
N VAL A 9 -2.69 10.22 12.63
CA VAL A 9 -1.74 10.36 11.51
C VAL A 9 -1.49 8.99 10.86
N ALA A 10 -1.32 7.95 11.66
CA ALA A 10 -1.11 6.59 11.14
C ALA A 10 -2.29 6.07 10.30
N GLN A 11 -3.53 6.27 10.76
CA GLN A 11 -4.73 5.89 10.01
C GLN A 11 -4.87 6.70 8.72
N GLN A 12 -4.55 7.99 8.76
CA GLN A 12 -4.56 8.83 7.58
C GLN A 12 -3.55 8.36 6.54
N THR A 13 -2.31 8.04 6.95
CA THR A 13 -1.30 7.50 6.04
C THR A 13 -1.75 6.17 5.39
N LEU A 14 -2.38 5.27 6.14
CA LEU A 14 -2.95 4.04 5.56
C LEU A 14 -4.03 4.34 4.51
N HIS A 15 -4.92 5.29 4.80
CA HIS A 15 -5.96 5.68 3.87
C HIS A 15 -5.36 6.25 2.58
N GLU A 16 -4.39 7.16 2.70
CA GLU A 16 -3.66 7.74 1.56
C GLU A 16 -2.95 6.67 0.73
N MET A 17 -2.29 5.69 1.37
CA MET A 17 -1.66 4.57 0.68
C MET A 17 -2.67 3.72 -0.10
N LEU A 18 -3.85 3.45 0.47
CA LEU A 18 -4.92 2.71 -0.21
C LEU A 18 -5.45 3.47 -1.44
N THR A 19 -5.66 4.78 -1.29
CA THR A 19 -6.09 5.66 -2.38
C THR A 19 -5.07 5.68 -3.51
N ILE A 20 -3.78 5.88 -3.18
CA ILE A 20 -2.69 5.88 -4.16
C ILE A 20 -2.63 4.54 -4.89
N ASN A 21 -2.71 3.42 -4.17
CA ASN A 21 -2.68 2.10 -4.78
C ASN A 21 -3.85 1.90 -5.76
N THR A 22 -5.06 2.29 -5.36
CA THR A 22 -6.25 2.21 -6.21
C THR A 22 -6.09 3.06 -7.47
N ASN A 23 -5.63 4.30 -7.33
CA ASN A 23 -5.41 5.21 -8.45
C ASN A 23 -4.36 4.66 -9.42
N ILE A 24 -3.21 4.20 -8.92
CA ILE A 24 -2.15 3.62 -9.75
C ILE A 24 -2.66 2.39 -10.50
N THR A 25 -3.36 1.47 -9.84
CA THR A 25 -3.93 0.30 -10.52
C THR A 25 -4.95 0.68 -11.59
N GLY A 26 -5.74 1.73 -11.38
CA GLY A 26 -6.67 2.28 -12.36
C GLY A 26 -5.95 2.85 -13.57
N GLU A 27 -4.98 3.73 -13.36
CA GLU A 27 -4.17 4.33 -14.43
C GLU A 27 -3.43 3.27 -15.26
N LEU A 28 -2.87 2.24 -14.62
CA LEU A 28 -2.23 1.12 -15.32
C LEU A 28 -3.22 0.30 -16.15
N SER A 29 -4.45 0.10 -15.66
CA SER A 29 -5.50 -0.59 -16.42
C SER A 29 -5.99 0.23 -17.63
N GLU A 30 -6.08 1.55 -17.48
CA GLU A 30 -6.40 2.46 -18.59
C GLU A 30 -5.28 2.44 -19.64
N LEU A 31 -4.02 2.52 -19.19
CA LEU A 31 -2.85 2.45 -20.06
C LEU A 31 -2.80 1.11 -20.82
N GLU A 32 -3.05 -0.01 -20.13
CA GLU A 32 -3.14 -1.32 -20.77
C GLU A 32 -4.26 -1.37 -21.82
N THR A 33 -5.43 -0.81 -21.52
CA THR A 33 -6.56 -0.78 -22.47
C THR A 33 -6.20 0.03 -23.72
N TYR A 34 -5.57 1.19 -23.54
CA TYR A 34 -5.11 2.04 -24.63
C TYR A 34 -4.05 1.34 -25.49
N CYS A 35 -3.03 0.75 -24.87
CA CYS A 35 -1.98 0.02 -25.58
C CYS A 35 -2.55 -1.20 -26.32
N ASN A 36 -3.46 -1.97 -25.69
CA ASN A 36 -4.09 -3.14 -26.31
C ASN A 36 -4.90 -2.77 -27.57
N ALA A 37 -5.51 -1.58 -27.60
CA ALA A 37 -6.23 -1.10 -28.79
C ALA A 37 -5.29 -0.77 -29.95
N GLN A 38 -4.06 -0.33 -29.67
CA GLN A 38 -3.05 0.03 -30.66
C GLN A 38 -2.09 -1.13 -30.99
N LEU A 39 -2.12 -2.20 -30.20
CA LEU A 39 -1.20 -3.34 -30.27
C LEU A 39 -1.29 -4.10 -31.60
N ALA A 40 -2.44 -4.04 -32.27
CA ALA A 40 -2.63 -4.60 -33.61
C ALA A 40 -1.78 -3.87 -34.67
N GLU A 41 -1.43 -2.60 -34.43
CA GLU A 41 -0.58 -1.80 -35.31
C GLU A 41 0.91 -1.89 -34.92
N TRP A 42 1.20 -2.33 -33.69
CA TRP A 42 2.57 -2.48 -33.20
C TRP A 42 3.16 -3.79 -33.73
N THR A 43 4.29 -3.70 -34.43
CA THR A 43 5.00 -4.87 -34.99
C THR A 43 6.35 -5.05 -34.30
N GLY A 44 6.78 -6.33 -34.13
CA GLY A 44 8.12 -6.68 -33.67
C GLY A 44 8.43 -6.22 -32.24
N ASP A 45 9.55 -5.51 -32.08
CA ASP A 45 10.17 -5.16 -30.80
C ASP A 45 9.27 -4.32 -29.88
N ALA A 46 8.35 -3.52 -30.44
CA ALA A 46 7.40 -2.72 -29.65
C ALA A 46 6.48 -3.59 -28.77
N GLN A 47 6.09 -4.78 -29.23
CA GLN A 47 5.28 -5.71 -28.43
C GLN A 47 6.10 -6.32 -27.28
N VAL A 48 7.39 -6.53 -27.50
CA VAL A 48 8.32 -7.08 -26.51
C VAL A 48 8.57 -6.05 -25.40
N GLU A 49 8.88 -4.80 -25.77
CA GLU A 49 9.08 -3.70 -24.83
C GLU A 49 7.80 -3.42 -24.03
N TYR A 50 6.63 -3.46 -24.68
CA TYR A 50 5.36 -3.34 -23.97
C TYR A 50 5.18 -4.45 -22.92
N GLN A 51 5.47 -5.71 -23.25
CA GLN A 51 5.33 -6.79 -22.26
C GLN A 51 6.35 -6.68 -21.12
N ALA A 52 7.55 -6.17 -21.38
CA ALA A 52 8.53 -5.88 -20.34
C ALA A 52 8.00 -4.79 -19.39
N ALA A 53 7.55 -3.66 -19.93
CA ALA A 53 6.96 -2.56 -19.16
C ALA A 53 5.71 -3.02 -18.38
N LYS A 54 4.88 -3.86 -19.01
CA LYS A 54 3.70 -4.45 -18.37
C LYS A 54 4.06 -5.32 -17.17
N THR A 55 5.12 -6.10 -17.29
CA THR A 55 5.59 -6.95 -16.20
C THR A 55 6.11 -6.09 -15.05
N GLU A 56 6.87 -5.05 -15.35
CA GLU A 56 7.45 -4.15 -14.36
C GLU A 56 6.37 -3.40 -13.57
N TRP A 57 5.42 -2.75 -14.25
CA TRP A 57 4.37 -2.00 -13.56
C TRP A 57 3.46 -2.91 -12.72
N ASN A 58 3.23 -4.16 -13.17
CA ASN A 58 2.39 -5.10 -12.43
C ASN A 58 3.11 -5.57 -11.16
N SER A 59 4.42 -5.79 -11.25
CA SER A 59 5.25 -6.08 -10.08
C SER A 59 5.24 -4.91 -9.10
N ALA A 60 5.40 -3.67 -9.57
CA ALA A 60 5.38 -2.49 -8.73
C ALA A 60 4.03 -2.33 -8.00
N ALA A 61 2.90 -2.51 -8.70
CA ALA A 61 1.57 -2.47 -8.10
C ALA A 61 1.38 -3.56 -7.01
N GLN A 62 1.88 -4.78 -7.25
CA GLN A 62 1.85 -5.85 -6.25
C GLN A 62 2.70 -5.51 -5.02
N GLN A 63 3.89 -4.92 -5.22
CA GLN A 63 4.74 -4.48 -4.11
C GLN A 63 4.05 -3.41 -3.24
N MET A 64 3.30 -2.48 -3.85
CA MET A 64 2.53 -1.48 -3.11
C MET A 64 1.43 -2.13 -2.26
N ALA A 65 0.70 -3.10 -2.80
CA ALA A 65 -0.31 -3.85 -2.04
C ALA A 65 0.30 -4.62 -0.86
N GLN A 66 1.48 -5.21 -1.04
CA GLN A 66 2.19 -5.88 0.04
C GLN A 66 2.67 -4.89 1.11
N ALA A 67 3.23 -3.75 0.70
CA ALA A 67 3.68 -2.71 1.63
C ALA A 67 2.51 -2.17 2.47
N PHE A 68 1.34 -1.99 1.86
CA PHE A 68 0.11 -1.62 2.56
C PHE A 68 -0.30 -2.67 3.61
N THR A 69 -0.32 -3.95 3.23
CA THR A 69 -0.66 -5.05 4.14
C THR A 69 0.30 -5.11 5.34
N ASN A 70 1.60 -4.90 5.09
CA ASN A 70 2.61 -4.84 6.13
C ASN A 70 2.42 -3.63 7.05
N ALA A 71 2.12 -2.46 6.49
CA ALA A 71 1.84 -1.24 7.26
C ALA A 71 0.61 -1.40 8.16
N GLN A 72 -0.47 -1.98 7.63
CA GLN A 72 -1.68 -2.27 8.39
C GLN A 72 -1.39 -3.21 9.56
N THR A 73 -0.63 -4.28 9.32
CA THR A 73 -0.23 -5.24 10.36
C THR A 73 0.61 -4.57 11.45
N ALA A 74 1.60 -3.76 11.05
CA ALA A 74 2.45 -3.04 12.00
C ALA A 74 1.63 -2.10 12.89
N LEU A 75 0.66 -1.39 12.32
CA LEU A 75 -0.21 -0.47 13.06
C LEU A 75 -1.16 -1.18 14.03
N THR A 76 -1.72 -2.32 13.63
CA THR A 76 -2.50 -3.18 14.54
C THR A 76 -1.63 -3.64 15.71
N ASN A 77 -0.43 -4.14 15.44
CA ASN A 77 0.49 -4.62 16.48
C ASN A 77 0.89 -3.51 17.47
N ILE A 78 1.16 -2.29 16.96
CA ILE A 78 1.45 -1.12 17.81
C ILE A 78 0.25 -0.78 18.69
N THR A 79 -0.96 -0.83 18.14
CA THR A 79 -2.20 -0.53 18.86
C THR A 79 -2.43 -1.52 20.00
N GLU A 80 -2.31 -2.81 19.73
CA GLU A 80 -2.45 -3.87 20.74
C GLU A 80 -1.38 -3.74 21.83
N GLY A 81 -0.12 -3.49 21.46
CA GLY A 81 0.97 -3.29 22.39
C GLY A 81 0.75 -2.09 23.31
N TYR A 82 0.29 -0.96 22.76
CA TYR A 82 0.03 0.26 23.51
C TYR A 82 -1.15 0.10 24.49
N ILE A 83 -2.26 -0.51 24.06
CA ILE A 83 -3.42 -0.79 24.92
C ILE A 83 -3.02 -1.70 26.09
N ASN A 84 -2.25 -2.76 25.80
CA ASN A 84 -1.79 -3.69 26.83
C ASN A 84 -0.87 -3.00 27.84
N ALA A 85 0.08 -2.19 27.37
CA ALA A 85 0.99 -1.44 28.25
C ALA A 85 0.24 -0.45 29.15
N GLU A 86 -0.71 0.30 28.59
CA GLU A 86 -1.54 1.22 29.38
C GLU A 86 -2.43 0.50 30.39
N SER A 87 -3.01 -0.64 30.01
CA SER A 87 -3.85 -1.45 30.89
C SER A 87 -3.06 -1.97 32.10
N ILE A 88 -1.86 -2.50 31.86
CA ILE A 88 -0.95 -2.95 32.91
C ILE A 88 -0.55 -1.78 33.81
N ALA A 89 -0.15 -0.65 33.24
CA ALA A 89 0.22 0.53 34.01
C ALA A 89 -0.93 0.98 34.92
N ARG A 90 -2.15 1.13 34.39
CA ARG A 90 -3.35 1.49 35.19
C ARG A 90 -3.61 0.49 36.32
N GLY A 91 -3.46 -0.81 36.07
CA GLY A 91 -3.65 -1.85 37.09
C GLY A 91 -2.59 -1.84 38.20
N VAL A 92 -1.37 -1.36 37.92
CA VAL A 92 -0.30 -1.21 38.91
C VAL A 92 -0.53 0.00 39.81
N TRP A 93 -1.04 1.12 39.27
CA TRP A 93 -1.32 2.33 40.06
C TRP A 93 -2.63 2.27 40.86
N GLN A 94 -3.48 1.27 40.64
CA GLN A 94 -4.73 1.03 41.41
C GLN A 94 -4.55 0.08 42.60
N LYS A 95 -3.32 -0.34 42.92
CA LYS A 95 -2.94 -1.06 44.14
C LYS A 95 -2.11 -0.18 45.05
#